data_AF-A0A963K2A0-F1
#
_entry.id   AF-A0A963K2A0-F1
#
_cell.length_a   1.000
_cell.length_b   1.000
_cell.length_c   1.000
_cell.angle_alpha   90.00
_cell.angle_beta   90.00
_cell.angle_gamma   90.00
#
_symmetry.space_group_name_H-M   'P 1'
#
loop_
_entity.id
_entity.type
_entity.pdbx_description
1 polymer ?
#
loop_
_entity_poly.entity_id
_entity_poly.type
_entity_poly.pdbx_seq_one_letter_code
_entity_poly.pdbx_strand_id
1 'polypeptide(L)'
;MQTIFEMAKIGATPKGGCNRQTLTDLDREGRDLFRSWCEAAGCTVEIDELGNMFARRPGKRPELPPVVMGSHLDTQPTGGKYDGIAGVLTGLEVIRTLNDFNFETERPIEVVNWTNE
;
A
#
# COMPACT_ATOMS: atom_id res chain seq x y z
N MET A 1 3.85 -13.41 -2.00
CA MET A 1 3.47 -13.91 -0.65
C MET A 1 4.28 -13.29 0.49
N GLN A 2 5.59 -13.06 0.32
CA GLN A 2 6.46 -12.56 1.41
C GLN A 2 6.04 -11.17 1.95
N THR A 3 5.60 -10.24 1.09
CA THR A 3 5.22 -8.86 1.48
C THR A 3 4.09 -8.80 2.51
N ILE A 4 3.04 -9.62 2.35
CA ILE A 4 1.91 -9.67 3.30
C ILE A 4 2.40 -10.15 4.67
N PHE A 5 3.21 -11.20 4.71
CA PHE A 5 3.70 -11.73 5.98
C PHE A 5 4.69 -10.80 6.67
N GLU A 6 5.43 -9.98 5.91
CA GLU A 6 6.28 -8.94 6.48
C GLU A 6 5.43 -7.83 7.11
N MET A 7 4.43 -7.31 6.40
CA MET A 7 3.48 -6.33 6.94
C MET A 7 2.73 -6.86 8.18
N ALA A 8 2.37 -8.14 8.16
CA ALA A 8 1.64 -8.79 9.26
C ALA A 8 2.45 -8.89 10.56
N LYS A 9 3.77 -8.69 10.54
CA LYS A 9 4.59 -8.60 11.76
C LYS A 9 4.27 -7.33 12.56
N ILE A 10 3.90 -6.24 11.87
CA ILE A 10 3.56 -4.97 12.50
C ILE A 10 2.14 -5.07 13.08
N GLY A 11 2.04 -5.03 14.40
CA GLY A 11 0.78 -5.25 15.12
C GLY A 11 0.36 -6.72 15.20
N ALA A 12 1.28 -7.68 15.06
CA ALA A 12 0.95 -9.11 15.22
C ALA A 12 0.33 -9.40 16.60
N THR A 13 -0.72 -10.22 16.64
CA THR A 13 -1.38 -10.64 17.88
C THR A 13 -1.06 -12.09 18.26
N PRO A 14 -1.18 -12.49 19.54
CA PRO A 14 -0.91 -13.88 19.97
C PRO A 14 -1.77 -14.94 19.28
N LYS A 15 -2.94 -14.57 18.76
CA LYS A 15 -3.85 -15.46 18.02
C LYS A 15 -3.54 -15.54 16.52
N GLY A 16 -2.45 -14.90 16.07
CA GLY A 16 -2.02 -14.89 14.68
C GLY A 16 -2.76 -13.90 13.79
N GLY A 17 -3.47 -12.91 14.36
CA GLY A 17 -4.06 -11.79 13.63
C GLY A 17 -3.18 -10.54 13.66
N CYS A 18 -3.77 -9.40 13.34
CA CYS A 18 -3.16 -8.08 13.41
C CYS A 18 -4.05 -7.11 14.20
N ASN A 19 -3.41 -6.22 14.96
CA ASN A 19 -3.99 -5.06 15.61
C ASN A 19 -3.13 -3.84 15.29
N ARG A 20 -3.52 -3.13 14.24
CA ARG A 20 -2.86 -1.93 13.74
C ARG A 20 -3.93 -0.88 13.47
N GLN A 21 -4.56 -0.39 14.53
CA GLN A 21 -5.61 0.62 14.41
C GLN A 21 -5.06 1.92 13.85
N THR A 22 -5.89 2.62 13.07
CA THR A 22 -5.53 3.87 12.39
C THR A 22 -4.90 4.88 13.34
N LEU A 23 -3.87 5.57 12.85
CA LEU A 23 -3.16 6.66 13.53
C LEU A 23 -2.45 6.28 14.83
N THR A 24 -2.35 4.98 15.14
CA THR A 24 -1.44 4.48 16.17
C THR A 24 0.00 4.45 15.65
N ASP A 25 0.98 4.31 16.56
CA ASP A 25 2.39 4.14 16.17
C ASP A 25 2.60 2.92 15.26
N LEU A 26 1.79 1.86 15.43
CA LEU A 26 1.83 0.67 14.59
C LEU A 26 1.29 0.95 13.19
N ASP A 27 0.24 1.77 13.05
CA ASP A 27 -0.24 2.20 11.74
C ASP A 27 0.80 3.05 11.03
N ARG A 28 1.43 4.00 11.74
CA ARG A 28 2.58 4.75 11.21
C ARG A 28 3.68 3.80 10.72
N GLU A 29 4.10 2.82 11.51
CA GLU A 29 5.14 1.86 11.13
C GLU A 29 4.76 1.06 9.86
N GLY A 30 3.50 0.63 9.75
CA GLY A 30 2.99 -0.05 8.55
C GLY A 30 2.99 0.86 7.32
N ARG A 31 2.58 2.11 7.49
CA ARG A 31 2.59 3.14 6.44
C ARG A 31 4.00 3.48 5.97
N ASP A 32 4.95 3.63 6.90
CA ASP A 32 6.36 3.88 6.61
C ASP A 32 6.99 2.69 5.85
N LEU A 33 6.68 1.46 6.26
CA LEU A 33 7.12 0.26 5.56
C LEU A 33 6.56 0.21 4.14
N PHE A 34 5.26 0.46 3.96
CA PHE A 34 4.63 0.54 2.64
C PHE A 34 5.27 1.63 1.77
N ARG A 35 5.48 2.84 2.31
CA ARG A 35 6.16 3.93 1.62
C ARG A 35 7.52 3.50 1.11
N SER A 36 8.34 2.88 1.97
CA SER A 36 9.68 2.42 1.61
C SER A 36 9.66 1.43 0.44
N TRP A 37 8.66 0.55 0.40
CA TRP A 37 8.52 -0.42 -0.68
C TRP A 37 8.05 0.20 -2.00
N CYS A 38 7.18 1.21 -1.93
CA CYS A 38 6.73 1.97 -3.09
C CYS A 38 7.88 2.79 -3.70
N GLU A 39 8.64 3.49 -2.87
CA GLU A 39 9.80 4.27 -3.30
C GLU A 39 10.88 3.36 -3.91
N ALA A 40 11.15 2.20 -3.30
CA ALA A 40 12.04 1.19 -3.86
C ALA A 40 11.55 0.63 -5.21
N ALA A 41 10.25 0.65 -5.47
CA ALA A 41 9.65 0.29 -6.76
C ALA A 41 9.59 1.47 -7.76
N GLY A 42 10.21 2.61 -7.44
CA GLY A 42 10.28 3.79 -8.30
C GLY A 42 9.03 4.67 -8.30
N CYS A 43 8.16 4.52 -7.29
CA CYS A 43 6.99 5.39 -7.14
C CYS A 43 7.32 6.68 -6.38
N THR A 44 6.58 7.74 -6.66
CA THR A 44 6.47 8.89 -5.75
C THR A 44 5.31 8.67 -4.78
N VAL A 45 5.49 8.97 -3.50
CA VAL A 45 4.44 8.81 -2.48
C VAL A 45 4.03 10.16 -1.91
N GLU A 46 2.76 10.50 -2.12
CA GLU A 46 2.12 11.70 -1.56
C GLU A 46 1.09 11.32 -0.50
N ILE A 47 0.84 12.23 0.43
CA ILE A 47 -0.13 12.07 1.52
C ILE A 47 -1.05 13.29 1.50
N ASP A 48 -2.37 13.06 1.43
CA ASP A 48 -3.34 14.16 1.42
C ASP A 48 -3.67 14.67 2.85
N GLU A 49 -4.55 15.67 2.92
CA GLU A 49 -4.96 16.30 4.17
C GLU A 49 -5.70 15.36 5.13
N LEU A 50 -6.23 14.23 4.64
CA LEU A 50 -6.88 13.19 5.44
C LEU A 50 -5.94 12.02 5.77
N GLY A 51 -4.67 12.10 5.37
CA GLY A 51 -3.67 11.07 5.62
C GLY A 51 -3.71 9.90 4.64
N ASN A 52 -4.53 9.94 3.59
CA ASN A 52 -4.52 8.90 2.56
C ASN A 52 -3.18 8.92 1.83
N MET A 53 -2.60 7.75 1.57
CA MET A 53 -1.31 7.66 0.88
C MET A 53 -1.51 7.22 -0.57
N PHE A 54 -0.91 7.97 -1.49
CA PHE A 54 -0.96 7.71 -2.92
C PHE A 54 0.44 7.41 -3.43
N ALA A 55 0.70 6.15 -3.80
CA ALA A 55 1.94 5.73 -4.45
C ALA A 55 1.77 5.72 -5.97
N ARG A 56 2.35 6.70 -6.66
CA ARG A 56 2.20 6.92 -8.10
C ARG A 56 3.41 6.39 -8.88
N ARG A 57 3.13 5.51 -9.85
CA ARG A 57 4.04 5.11 -10.91
C ARG A 57 3.71 5.90 -12.18
N PRO A 58 4.65 6.64 -12.79
CA PRO A 58 4.39 7.37 -14.02
C PRO A 58 4.04 6.43 -15.18
N GLY A 59 3.22 6.92 -16.11
CA GLY A 59 3.01 6.32 -17.43
C GLY A 59 3.53 7.25 -18.53
N LYS A 60 3.37 6.86 -19.80
CA LYS A 60 3.79 7.64 -20.98
C LYS A 60 3.22 9.05 -21.02
N ARG A 61 1.99 9.21 -20.52
CA ARG A 61 1.26 10.46 -20.42
C ARG A 61 0.96 10.80 -18.96
N PRO A 62 1.92 11.37 -18.22
CA PRO A 62 1.79 11.60 -16.77
C PRO A 62 0.71 12.64 -16.40
N GLU A 63 0.25 13.44 -17.36
CA GLU A 63 -0.82 14.42 -17.23
C GLU A 63 -2.23 13.82 -17.20
N LEU A 64 -2.39 12.56 -17.62
CA LEU A 64 -3.68 11.90 -17.60
C LEU A 64 -4.11 11.47 -16.19
N PRO A 65 -5.43 11.35 -15.94
CA PRO A 65 -5.93 10.73 -14.72
C PRO A 65 -5.35 9.31 -14.54
N PRO A 66 -4.90 8.97 -13.32
CA PRO A 66 -4.35 7.66 -13.03
C PRO A 66 -5.43 6.57 -13.08
N VAL A 67 -5.01 5.33 -13.31
CA VAL A 67 -5.81 4.16 -12.93
C VAL A 67 -5.44 3.81 -11.50
N VAL A 68 -6.42 3.88 -10.61
CA VAL A 68 -6.22 3.74 -9.17
C VAL A 68 -6.62 2.33 -8.70
N MET A 69 -5.78 1.74 -7.86
CA MET A 69 -6.04 0.51 -7.14
C MET A 69 -5.68 0.72 -5.67
N GLY A 70 -6.30 0.01 -4.75
CA GLY A 70 -6.04 0.25 -3.34
C GLY A 70 -7.05 -0.39 -2.42
N SER A 71 -6.88 -0.12 -1.14
CA SER A 71 -7.76 -0.51 -0.04
C SER A 71 -7.26 0.22 1.23
N HIS A 72 -7.04 -0.47 2.34
CA HIS A 72 -6.55 0.13 3.59
C HIS A 72 -5.48 -0.76 4.26
N LEU A 73 -4.64 -0.17 5.11
CA LEU A 73 -3.60 -0.85 5.88
C LEU A 73 -3.95 -0.97 7.36
N ASP A 74 -4.85 -0.14 7.89
CA ASP A 74 -5.26 -0.26 9.27
C ASP A 74 -6.13 -1.52 9.47
N THR A 75 -6.21 -1.97 10.72
CA THR A 75 -7.00 -3.15 11.08
C THR A 75 -7.84 -2.90 12.31
N GLN A 76 -8.92 -3.66 12.41
CA GLN A 76 -9.63 -3.85 13.67
C GLN A 76 -8.71 -4.46 14.75
N PRO A 77 -9.05 -4.34 16.05
CA PRO A 77 -8.28 -4.93 17.15
C PRO A 77 -8.09 -6.45 17.07
N THR A 78 -9.00 -7.14 16.39
CA THR A 78 -8.96 -8.58 16.14
C THR A 78 -8.86 -8.89 14.64
N GLY A 79 -8.25 -7.99 13.87
CA GLY A 79 -8.14 -8.07 12.43
C GLY A 79 -7.34 -9.29 11.93
N GLY A 80 -7.63 -9.68 10.69
CA GLY A 80 -6.86 -10.69 9.96
C GLY A 80 -5.61 -10.11 9.30
N LYS A 81 -4.86 -10.95 8.59
CA LYS A 81 -3.65 -10.54 7.84
C LYS A 81 -3.94 -10.01 6.42
N TYR A 82 -5.18 -10.17 5.95
CA TYR A 82 -5.54 -10.01 4.54
C TYR A 82 -6.55 -8.91 4.29
N ASP A 83 -7.45 -8.68 5.25
CA ASP A 83 -8.46 -7.64 5.14
C ASP A 83 -7.80 -6.26 4.98
N GLY A 84 -8.22 -5.51 3.97
CA GLY A 84 -7.56 -4.30 3.47
C GLY A 84 -6.21 -4.52 2.79
N ILE A 85 -5.27 -5.05 3.56
CA ILE A 85 -3.84 -5.18 3.25
C ILE A 85 -3.62 -5.91 1.92
N ALA A 86 -4.43 -6.93 1.62
CA ALA A 86 -4.30 -7.66 0.37
C ALA A 86 -4.55 -6.77 -0.85
N GLY A 87 -5.49 -5.83 -0.79
CA GLY A 87 -5.77 -4.89 -1.89
C GLY A 87 -4.60 -3.93 -2.12
N VAL A 88 -4.08 -3.31 -1.04
CA VAL A 88 -2.95 -2.39 -1.11
C VAL A 88 -1.69 -3.08 -1.63
N LEU A 89 -1.33 -4.24 -1.04
CA LEU A 89 -0.09 -4.93 -1.40
C LEU A 89 -0.16 -5.65 -2.75
N THR A 90 -1.36 -6.06 -3.20
CA THR A 90 -1.53 -6.53 -4.58
C THR A 90 -1.33 -5.39 -5.57
N GLY A 91 -1.78 -4.17 -5.25
CA GLY A 91 -1.51 -3.01 -6.10
C GLY A 91 -0.02 -2.72 -6.25
N LEU A 92 0.74 -2.79 -5.15
CA LEU A 92 2.20 -2.70 -5.18
C LEU A 92 2.83 -3.82 -6.02
N GLU A 93 2.31 -5.04 -5.92
CA GLU A 93 2.81 -6.17 -6.71
C GLU A 93 2.54 -6.00 -8.21
N VAL A 94 1.42 -5.38 -8.60
CA VAL A 94 1.16 -4.99 -9.99
C VAL A 94 2.25 -4.05 -10.49
N ILE A 95 2.59 -3.01 -9.72
CA ILE A 95 3.67 -2.08 -10.06
C ILE A 95 5.01 -2.79 -10.23
N ARG A 96 5.39 -3.65 -9.28
CA ARG A 96 6.63 -4.44 -9.33
C ARG A 96 6.68 -5.32 -10.57
N THR A 97 5.58 -6.03 -10.85
CA THR A 97 5.46 -6.87 -12.03
C THR A 97 5.62 -6.06 -13.32
N LEU A 98 4.97 -4.90 -13.43
CA LEU A 98 5.13 -4.02 -14.59
C LEU A 98 6.59 -3.57 -14.78
N ASN A 99 7.31 -3.32 -13.68
CA ASN A 99 8.72 -2.97 -13.71
C ASN A 99 9.59 -4.15 -14.15
N ASP A 100 9.36 -5.36 -13.63
CA ASP A 100 10.10 -6.57 -14.00
C ASP A 100 9.99 -6.87 -15.50
N PHE A 101 8.81 -6.61 -16.09
CA PHE A 101 8.57 -6.75 -17.52
C PHE A 101 8.96 -5.52 -18.36
N ASN A 102 9.51 -4.47 -17.73
CA ASN A 102 9.78 -3.17 -18.37
C ASN A 102 8.56 -2.64 -19.17
N PHE A 103 7.36 -2.88 -18.65
CA PHE A 103 6.12 -2.49 -19.32
C PHE A 103 5.74 -1.07 -18.94
N GLU A 104 5.60 -0.19 -19.94
CA GLU A 104 5.20 1.19 -19.74
C GLU A 104 3.71 1.37 -20.07
N THR A 105 2.94 1.80 -19.07
CA THR A 105 1.50 2.04 -19.21
C THR A 105 1.23 3.39 -19.87
N GLU A 106 0.11 3.51 -20.56
CA GLU A 106 -0.29 4.79 -21.17
C GLU A 106 -0.63 5.86 -20.11
N ARG A 107 -1.40 5.46 -19.10
CA ARG A 107 -1.76 6.28 -17.95
C ARG A 107 -0.89 5.91 -16.74
N PRO A 108 -0.70 6.83 -15.79
CA PRO A 108 -0.11 6.53 -14.50
C PRO A 108 -0.93 5.47 -13.74
N ILE A 109 -0.25 4.70 -12.91
CA ILE A 109 -0.88 3.76 -11.97
C ILE A 109 -0.67 4.30 -10.57
N GLU A 110 -1.73 4.29 -9.76
CA GLU A 110 -1.66 4.66 -8.35
C GLU A 110 -2.13 3.55 -7.44
N VAL A 111 -1.35 3.28 -6.39
CA VAL A 111 -1.75 2.41 -5.28
C VAL A 111 -2.11 3.29 -4.10
N VAL A 112 -3.32 3.11 -3.57
CA VAL A 112 -3.85 3.94 -2.49
C VAL A 112 -4.06 3.13 -1.23
N ASN A 113 -3.60 3.70 -0.12
CA ASN A 113 -3.96 3.30 1.23
C ASN A 113 -4.91 4.37 1.82
N TRP A 114 -6.20 4.03 1.89
CA TRP A 114 -7.23 4.86 2.49
C TRP A 114 -7.09 4.85 4.01
N THR A 115 -7.31 6.00 4.63
CA THR A 115 -7.20 6.16 6.08
C THR A 115 -8.51 5.83 6.77
N ASN A 116 -8.45 4.93 7.73
CA ASN A 116 -9.54 4.61 8.66
C ASN A 116 -10.78 4.05 7.98
N GLU A 117 -10.59 2.93 7.28
CA GLU A 117 -11.67 2.12 6.71
C GLU A 117 -12.35 1.27 7.79
#